data_AF-A0A1X1QV54-F1
#
_entry.id   AF-A0A1X1QV54-F1
#
_cell.length_a   1.000
_cell.length_b   1.000
_cell.length_c   1.000
_cell.angle_alpha   90.00
_cell.angle_beta   90.00
_cell.angle_gamma   90.00
#
_symmetry.space_group_name_H-M   'P 1'
#
loop_
_entity.id
_entity.type
_entity.pdbx_description
1 polymer ?
#
loop_
_entity_poly.entity_id
_entity_poly.type
_entity_poly.pdbx_seq_one_letter_code
_entity_poly.pdbx_strand_id
1 'polypeptide(L)'
;MGVGSTILFTDNGGKTWISPEYKSYPASWYYLLCIGLLIFTGWNLKRRQDQTETQQTITDLLASDRPLQAGDPDPLGFNEIAQGLSRFIRNPRTEPPLTIAITGEWGTGKSSLMNLLYQDLQDNGFSTVWFNAWHHQKSEQLLATLFANIRQQAIPGWFSFSGLRPIGLLFRLRLLLRRSRQHWFIFLLLACMISAIITDSYELKFPRNSSSDHP
;
A
#
# COMPACT_ATOMS: atom_id res chain seq x y z
N MET A 1 15.41 59.89 22.06
CA MET A 1 14.23 60.49 22.74
C MET A 1 13.06 59.57 22.50
N GLY A 2 12.45 59.03 23.55
CA GLY A 2 11.17 58.31 23.48
C GLY A 2 10.08 59.19 24.07
N VAL A 3 8.90 59.20 23.44
CA VAL A 3 7.70 59.84 24.00
C VAL A 3 6.83 58.71 24.53
N GLY A 4 6.75 58.57 25.86
CA GLY A 4 6.09 57.44 26.53
C GLY A 4 6.93 56.15 26.57
N SER A 5 6.29 55.01 26.87
CA SER A 5 6.91 53.68 27.07
C SER A 5 7.37 52.97 25.78
N THR A 6 7.39 53.66 24.64
CA THR A 6 7.70 53.07 23.33
C THR A 6 9.10 53.45 22.87
N ILE A 7 9.95 52.44 22.64
CA ILE A 7 11.30 52.61 22.10
C ILE A 7 11.21 52.67 20.57
N LEU A 8 11.60 53.79 19.99
CA LEU A 8 11.67 54.00 18.54
C LEU A 8 13.11 53.80 18.08
N PHE A 9 13.31 53.07 16.98
CA PHE A 9 14.61 52.86 16.34
C PHE A 9 14.71 53.68 15.05
N THR A 10 15.92 54.17 14.73
CA THR A 10 16.20 54.90 13.49
C THR A 10 17.44 54.30 12.83
N ASP A 11 17.30 53.91 11.57
CA ASP A 11 18.37 53.39 10.72
C ASP A 11 19.19 54.56 10.12
N ASN A 12 18.52 55.67 9.80
CA ASN A 12 19.12 56.80 9.08
C ASN A 12 19.58 57.95 9.99
N GLY A 13 20.06 57.66 11.20
CA GLY A 13 20.58 58.67 12.13
C GLY A 13 19.56 59.72 12.59
N GLY A 14 18.26 59.40 12.62
CA GLY A 14 17.22 60.23 13.24
C GLY A 14 16.31 61.01 12.30
N LYS A 15 16.40 60.82 10.98
CA LYS A 15 15.55 61.53 9.99
C LYS A 15 14.14 60.96 9.84
N THR A 16 13.96 59.66 10.04
CA THR A 16 12.66 58.99 10.05
C THR A 16 12.61 58.00 11.22
N TRP A 17 11.45 57.94 11.87
CA TRP A 17 11.20 57.09 13.04
C TRP A 17 10.09 56.10 12.67
N ILE A 18 10.39 54.80 12.79
CA ILE A 18 9.48 53.73 12.39
C ILE A 18 9.17 52.91 13.64
N SER A 19 7.89 52.68 13.92
CA SER A 19 7.47 51.79 15.01
C SER A 19 7.69 50.32 14.57
N PRO A 20 8.39 49.48 15.34
CA PRO A 20 8.51 48.06 15.01
C PRO A 20 7.12 47.40 15.11
N GLU A 21 6.60 46.94 13.97
CA GLU A 21 5.38 46.13 13.92
C GLU A 21 5.71 44.74 14.47
N TYR A 22 5.43 44.51 15.76
CA TYR A 22 5.67 43.22 16.41
C TYR A 22 4.75 42.14 15.83
N LYS A 23 5.25 41.35 14.88
CA LYS A 23 4.60 40.11 14.47
C LYS A 23 5.00 38.98 15.39
N SER A 24 4.13 38.66 16.34
CA SER A 24 4.28 37.54 17.27
C SER A 24 3.85 36.25 16.58
N TYR A 25 4.80 35.53 15.99
CA TYR A 25 4.57 34.16 15.57
C TYR A 25 4.64 33.24 16.79
N PRO A 26 3.73 32.25 16.92
CA PRO A 26 3.83 31.27 17.99
C PRO A 26 5.14 30.50 17.87
N ALA A 27 5.71 30.11 19.01
CA ALA A 27 6.98 29.38 19.06
C ALA A 27 6.93 28.12 18.19
N SER A 28 8.05 27.77 17.55
CA SER A 28 8.13 26.70 16.52
C SER A 28 7.54 25.35 16.94
N TRP A 29 7.57 25.02 18.24
CA TRP A 29 6.98 23.81 18.81
C TRP A 29 5.45 23.77 18.76
N TYR A 30 4.77 24.92 18.68
CA TYR A 30 3.32 25.03 18.52
C TYR A 30 2.84 24.35 17.24
N TYR A 31 3.55 24.55 16.12
CA TYR A 31 3.22 23.92 14.84
C TYR A 31 3.38 22.40 14.89
N LEU A 32 4.40 21.89 15.59
CA LEU A 32 4.59 20.45 15.80
C LEU A 32 3.45 19.83 16.62
N LEU A 33 2.96 20.55 17.63
CA LEU A 33 1.81 20.13 18.43
C LEU A 33 0.52 20.11 17.59
N CYS A 34 0.30 21.10 16.74
CA CYS A 34 -0.84 21.13 15.81
C CYS A 34 -0.81 19.95 14.82
N ILE A 35 0.35 19.63 14.25
CA ILE A 35 0.51 18.48 13.34
C ILE A 35 0.23 17.17 14.11
N GLY A 36 0.76 17.04 15.33
CA GLY A 36 0.50 15.89 16.20
C GLY A 36 -0.99 15.72 16.52
N LEU A 37 -1.70 16.81 16.81
CA LEU A 37 -3.15 16.80 17.04
C LEU A 37 -3.94 16.42 15.77
N LEU A 38 -3.56 16.93 14.60
CA LEU A 38 -4.20 16.54 13.33
C LEU A 38 -3.99 15.06 13.00
N ILE A 39 -2.80 14.53 13.25
CA ILE A 39 -2.51 13.10 13.11
C ILE A 39 -3.31 12.30 14.14
N PHE A 40 -3.33 12.72 15.40
CA PHE A 40 -4.04 12.03 16.48
C PHE A 40 -5.55 12.01 16.26
N THR A 41 -6.14 13.14 15.87
CA THR A 41 -7.57 13.25 15.54
C THR A 41 -7.90 12.49 14.27
N GLY A 42 -7.08 12.57 13.23
CA GLY A 42 -7.24 11.76 12.01
C GLY A 42 -7.14 10.25 12.29
N TRP A 43 -6.23 9.85 13.18
CA TRP A 43 -6.07 8.46 13.59
C TRP A 43 -7.23 7.97 14.46
N ASN A 44 -7.76 8.83 15.34
CA ASN A 44 -8.96 8.54 16.12
C ASN A 44 -10.23 8.49 15.25
N LEU A 45 -10.36 9.37 14.25
CA LEU A 45 -11.50 9.38 13.34
C LEU A 45 -11.51 8.13 12.46
N LYS A 46 -10.34 7.71 11.97
CA LYS A 46 -10.19 6.46 11.21
C LYS A 46 -10.47 5.23 12.07
N ARG A 47 -10.02 5.20 13.33
CA ARG A 47 -10.33 4.12 14.29
C ARG A 47 -11.82 4.04 14.65
N ARG A 48 -12.57 5.14 14.59
CA ARG A 48 -14.04 5.11 14.81
C ARG A 48 -14.80 4.48 13.65
N GLN A 49 -14.26 4.53 12.43
CA GLN A 49 -14.92 3.96 11.26
C GLN A 49 -14.79 2.42 11.21
N ASP A 50 -13.71 1.87 11.77
CA ASP A 50 -13.48 0.42 11.84
C ASP A 50 -14.22 -0.29 13.01
N GLN A 51 -14.90 0.45 13.91
CA GLN A 51 -15.54 -0.11 15.13
C GLN A 51 -17.08 -0.04 15.14
N THR A 52 -17.75 -0.09 13.98
CA THR A 52 -19.20 -0.31 13.96
C THR A 52 -19.51 -1.80 13.85
N GLU A 53 -19.01 -2.61 14.80
CA GLU A 53 -19.57 -3.96 15.03
C GLU A 53 -20.84 -3.78 15.87
N THR A 54 -21.92 -3.35 15.22
CA THR A 54 -23.26 -3.47 15.80
C THR A 54 -23.52 -4.95 16.02
N GLN A 55 -23.82 -5.38 17.25
CA GLN A 55 -24.34 -6.73 17.50
C GLN A 55 -25.63 -6.88 16.70
N GLN A 56 -25.54 -7.52 15.52
CA GLN A 56 -26.67 -7.73 14.64
C GLN A 56 -27.56 -8.80 15.25
N THR A 57 -28.83 -8.46 15.47
CA THR A 57 -29.82 -9.45 15.92
C THR A 57 -30.08 -10.43 14.77
N ILE A 58 -30.40 -11.70 15.06
CA ILE A 58 -30.69 -12.74 14.05
C ILE A 58 -31.73 -12.26 13.01
N THR A 59 -32.69 -11.43 13.45
CA THR A 59 -33.70 -10.80 12.60
C THR A 59 -33.12 -9.81 11.58
N ASP A 60 -32.09 -9.04 11.95
CA ASP A 60 -31.42 -8.08 11.06
C ASP A 60 -30.56 -8.80 10.02
N LEU A 61 -29.98 -9.95 10.39
CA LEU A 61 -29.23 -10.83 9.49
C LEU A 61 -30.12 -11.47 8.42
N LEU A 62 -31.34 -11.89 8.78
CA LEU A 62 -32.29 -12.50 7.84
C LEU A 62 -33.02 -11.48 6.98
N ALA A 63 -33.14 -10.22 7.42
CA ALA A 63 -33.80 -9.14 6.69
C ALA A 63 -32.86 -8.40 5.70
N SER A 64 -31.56 -8.70 5.71
CA SER A 64 -30.57 -8.01 4.87
C SER A 64 -30.33 -8.77 3.56
N ASP A 65 -30.42 -8.08 2.41
CA ASP A 65 -30.06 -8.61 1.08
C ASP A 65 -28.52 -8.64 0.85
N ARG A 66 -27.74 -8.52 1.92
CA ARG A 66 -26.28 -8.58 1.84
C ARG A 66 -25.81 -10.03 1.71
N PRO A 67 -24.75 -10.31 0.94
CA PRO A 67 -24.14 -11.63 0.94
C PRO A 67 -23.63 -12.00 2.34
N LEU A 68 -23.70 -13.29 2.69
CA LEU A 68 -23.18 -13.82 3.94
C LEU A 68 -21.67 -13.58 4.04
N GLN A 69 -21.20 -13.24 5.23
CA GLN A 69 -19.80 -13.08 5.60
C GLN A 69 -19.39 -14.17 6.59
N ALA A 70 -18.09 -14.43 6.69
CA ALA A 70 -17.54 -15.38 7.64
C ALA A 70 -17.97 -15.01 9.07
N GLY A 71 -18.62 -15.96 9.75
CA GLY A 71 -19.19 -15.76 11.09
C GLY A 71 -20.69 -15.48 11.13
N ASP A 72 -21.33 -15.18 9.99
CA ASP A 72 -22.80 -15.08 9.93
C ASP A 72 -23.45 -16.48 10.11
N PRO A 73 -24.66 -16.56 10.68
CA PRO A 73 -25.41 -17.81 10.74
C PRO A 73 -25.69 -18.33 9.33
N ASP A 74 -25.31 -19.59 9.08
CA ASP A 74 -25.39 -20.23 7.77
C ASP A 74 -26.39 -21.38 7.77
N PRO A 75 -27.70 -21.09 7.72
CA PRO A 75 -28.74 -22.11 7.72
C PRO A 75 -28.75 -22.98 6.45
N LEU A 76 -28.02 -22.58 5.41
CA LEU A 76 -27.98 -23.27 4.11
C LEU A 76 -26.68 -24.07 3.89
N GLY A 77 -25.75 -24.06 4.84
CA GLY A 77 -24.50 -24.84 4.78
C GLY A 77 -23.50 -24.36 3.71
N PHE A 78 -23.58 -23.10 3.27
CA PHE A 78 -22.64 -22.54 2.29
C PHE A 78 -21.18 -22.53 2.76
N ASN A 79 -20.92 -22.44 4.06
CA ASN A 79 -19.57 -22.49 4.63
C ASN A 79 -18.87 -23.81 4.31
N GLU A 80 -19.56 -24.94 4.43
CA GLU A 80 -18.96 -26.25 4.13
C GLU A 80 -18.62 -26.37 2.64
N ILE A 81 -19.52 -25.89 1.77
CA ILE A 81 -19.33 -25.87 0.32
C ILE A 81 -18.16 -24.95 -0.06
N ALA A 82 -18.11 -23.74 0.51
CA ALA A 82 -17.03 -22.78 0.29
C ALA A 82 -15.68 -23.34 0.74
N GLN A 83 -15.61 -23.95 1.93
CA GLN A 83 -14.38 -24.58 2.42
C GLN A 83 -13.95 -25.77 1.55
N GLY A 84 -14.89 -26.59 1.08
CA GLY A 84 -14.62 -27.69 0.15
C GLY A 84 -14.01 -27.18 -1.16
N LEU A 85 -14.63 -26.16 -1.76
CA LEU A 85 -14.12 -25.50 -2.97
C LEU A 85 -12.74 -24.87 -2.74
N SER A 86 -12.55 -24.19 -1.62
CA SER A 86 -11.25 -23.60 -1.27
C SER A 86 -10.17 -24.68 -1.15
N ARG A 87 -10.42 -25.77 -0.41
CA ARG A 87 -9.48 -26.89 -0.28
C ARG A 87 -9.14 -27.50 -1.64
N PHE A 88 -10.13 -27.62 -2.53
CA PHE A 88 -9.92 -28.09 -3.90
C PHE A 88 -9.00 -27.16 -4.70
N ILE A 89 -9.25 -25.85 -4.66
CA ILE A 89 -8.44 -24.82 -5.34
C ILE A 89 -7.02 -24.76 -4.78
N ARG A 90 -6.86 -24.94 -3.47
CA ARG A 90 -5.58 -24.86 -2.76
C ARG A 90 -4.70 -26.11 -2.91
N ASN A 91 -5.27 -27.22 -3.39
CA ASN A 91 -4.54 -28.47 -3.50
C ASN A 91 -3.41 -28.33 -4.54
N PRO A 92 -2.13 -28.62 -4.17
CA PRO A 92 -1.01 -28.53 -5.11
C PRO A 92 -1.13 -29.41 -6.35
N ARG A 93 -1.97 -30.46 -6.30
CA ARG A 93 -2.25 -31.35 -7.45
C ARG A 93 -3.28 -30.76 -8.42
N THR A 94 -3.97 -29.69 -8.03
CA THR A 94 -4.90 -28.97 -8.90
C THR A 94 -4.09 -27.98 -9.73
N GLU A 95 -3.71 -28.38 -10.94
CA GLU A 95 -2.88 -27.56 -11.83
C GLU A 95 -3.73 -26.57 -12.64
N PRO A 96 -3.33 -25.29 -12.76
CA PRO A 96 -4.00 -24.33 -13.64
C PRO A 96 -3.74 -24.67 -15.13
N PRO A 97 -4.61 -24.25 -16.07
CA PRO A 97 -5.75 -23.34 -15.91
C PRO A 97 -7.02 -24.03 -15.39
N LEU A 98 -7.65 -23.42 -14.38
CA LEU A 98 -8.91 -23.90 -13.78
C LEU A 98 -9.99 -22.83 -13.94
N THR A 99 -11.18 -23.23 -14.37
CA THR A 99 -12.37 -22.37 -14.43
C THR A 99 -13.52 -23.07 -13.72
N ILE A 100 -14.15 -22.37 -12.77
CA ILE A 100 -15.29 -22.87 -12.00
C ILE A 100 -16.47 -21.94 -12.26
N ALA A 101 -17.63 -22.51 -12.60
CA ALA A 101 -18.88 -21.79 -12.74
C ALA A 101 -19.82 -22.15 -11.57
N ILE A 102 -20.36 -21.13 -10.91
CA ILE A 102 -21.38 -21.30 -9.86
C ILE A 102 -22.74 -20.89 -10.43
N THR A 103 -23.64 -21.85 -10.55
CA THR A 103 -24.97 -21.68 -11.14
C THR A 103 -26.08 -21.93 -10.12
N GLY A 104 -27.24 -21.29 -10.31
CA GLY A 104 -28.39 -21.42 -9.41
C GLY A 104 -29.40 -20.30 -9.64
N GLU A 105 -30.64 -20.50 -9.20
CA GLU A 105 -31.74 -19.54 -9.39
C GLU A 105 -31.47 -18.20 -8.68
N TRP A 106 -32.16 -17.14 -9.07
CA TRP A 106 -32.02 -15.85 -8.39
C TRP A 106 -32.45 -15.97 -6.92
N GLY A 107 -31.73 -15.30 -6.00
CA GLY A 107 -31.99 -15.41 -4.55
C GLY A 107 -31.40 -16.64 -3.84
N THR A 108 -30.79 -17.60 -4.56
CA THR A 108 -30.20 -18.82 -3.95
C THR A 108 -28.87 -18.62 -3.20
N GLY A 109 -28.43 -17.38 -2.98
CA GLY A 109 -27.21 -17.13 -2.19
C GLY A 109 -25.87 -17.38 -2.91
N LYS A 110 -25.82 -17.45 -4.24
CA LYS A 110 -24.56 -17.61 -5.02
C LYS A 110 -23.49 -16.58 -4.66
N SER A 111 -23.89 -15.32 -4.51
CA SER A 111 -22.98 -14.24 -4.12
C SER A 111 -22.46 -14.43 -2.70
N SER A 112 -23.30 -14.95 -1.79
CA SER A 112 -22.91 -15.34 -0.43
C SER A 112 -21.87 -16.46 -0.46
N LEU A 113 -22.12 -17.53 -1.20
CA LEU A 113 -21.16 -18.64 -1.37
C LEU A 113 -19.82 -18.15 -1.94
N MET A 114 -19.86 -17.31 -2.98
CA MET A 114 -18.65 -16.71 -3.57
C MET A 114 -17.90 -15.82 -2.58
N ASN A 115 -18.61 -15.08 -1.72
CA ASN A 115 -18.00 -14.22 -0.71
C ASN A 115 -17.31 -15.04 0.39
N LEU A 116 -17.94 -16.11 0.87
CA LEU A 116 -17.33 -17.04 1.83
C LEU A 116 -16.10 -17.73 1.24
N LEU A 117 -16.17 -18.17 -0.02
CA LEU A 117 -15.03 -18.74 -0.73
C LEU A 117 -13.89 -17.72 -0.89
N TYR A 118 -14.23 -16.48 -1.25
CA TYR A 118 -13.28 -15.38 -1.38
C TYR A 118 -12.54 -15.12 -0.07
N GLN A 119 -13.27 -15.06 1.05
CA GLN A 119 -12.70 -14.83 2.39
C GLN A 119 -11.78 -15.98 2.81
N ASP A 120 -12.22 -17.24 2.68
CA ASP A 120 -11.39 -18.40 3.06
C ASP A 120 -10.09 -18.47 2.22
N LEU A 121 -10.15 -18.14 0.93
CA LEU A 121 -8.94 -18.07 0.09
C LEU A 121 -7.97 -16.96 0.56
N GLN A 122 -8.49 -15.78 0.92
CA GLN A 122 -7.65 -14.68 1.43
C GLN A 122 -6.98 -15.03 2.76
N ASP A 123 -7.72 -15.63 3.69
CA ASP A 123 -7.19 -16.06 4.99
C ASP A 123 -6.07 -17.09 4.85
N ASN A 124 -6.10 -17.87 3.76
CA ASN A 124 -5.06 -18.84 3.42
C ASN A 124 -3.95 -18.29 2.53
N GLY A 125 -3.87 -16.96 2.36
CA GLY A 125 -2.78 -16.26 1.69
C GLY A 125 -2.86 -16.23 0.16
N PHE A 126 -4.04 -16.52 -0.42
CA PHE A 126 -4.25 -16.40 -1.86
C PHE A 126 -4.60 -14.95 -2.23
N SER A 127 -4.05 -14.50 -3.36
CA SER A 127 -4.40 -13.21 -3.94
C SER A 127 -5.65 -13.35 -4.80
N THR A 128 -6.81 -13.03 -4.23
CA THR A 128 -8.10 -13.06 -4.93
C THR A 128 -8.45 -11.69 -5.52
N VAL A 129 -9.22 -11.68 -6.61
CA VAL A 129 -9.70 -10.45 -7.26
C VAL A 129 -11.19 -10.59 -7.52
N TRP A 130 -11.98 -9.63 -7.02
CA TRP A 130 -13.41 -9.55 -7.28
C TRP A 130 -13.69 -8.62 -8.46
N PHE A 131 -14.43 -9.10 -9.46
CA PHE A 131 -14.76 -8.33 -10.66
C PHE A 131 -16.24 -8.52 -11.04
N ASN A 132 -17.00 -7.42 -11.01
CA ASN A 132 -18.40 -7.42 -11.42
C ASN A 132 -18.51 -7.09 -12.91
N ALA A 133 -18.77 -8.10 -13.74
CA ALA A 133 -18.83 -7.96 -15.19
C ALA A 133 -20.04 -7.13 -15.70
N TRP A 134 -21.10 -7.00 -14.91
CA TRP A 134 -22.34 -6.31 -15.32
C TRP A 134 -22.14 -4.81 -15.57
N HIS A 135 -21.30 -4.14 -14.77
CA HIS A 135 -21.08 -2.70 -14.88
C HIS A 135 -20.28 -2.29 -16.14
N HIS A 136 -19.72 -3.24 -16.88
CA HIS A 136 -18.79 -2.96 -17.99
C HIS A 136 -19.23 -3.54 -19.35
N GLN A 137 -20.51 -3.92 -19.51
CA GLN A 137 -21.05 -4.49 -20.75
C GLN A 137 -20.97 -3.57 -21.98
N LYS A 138 -20.87 -2.24 -21.82
CA LYS A 138 -20.89 -1.27 -22.93
C LYS A 138 -19.53 -0.71 -23.37
N SER A 139 -18.43 -1.10 -22.73
CA SER A 139 -17.11 -0.52 -23.05
C SER A 139 -16.26 -1.50 -23.86
N GLU A 140 -15.64 -1.02 -24.95
CA GLU A 140 -14.53 -1.70 -25.67
C GLU A 140 -13.32 -2.04 -24.77
N GLN A 141 -13.36 -1.64 -23.49
CA GLN A 141 -12.24 -1.65 -22.55
C GLN A 141 -12.41 -2.64 -21.39
N LEU A 142 -13.25 -3.68 -21.51
CA LEU A 142 -13.45 -4.69 -20.44
C LEU A 142 -12.11 -5.25 -19.91
N LEU A 143 -11.18 -5.55 -20.82
CA LEU A 143 -9.85 -6.03 -20.50
C LEU A 143 -9.04 -4.98 -19.72
N ALA A 144 -9.10 -3.70 -20.09
CA ALA A 144 -8.43 -2.64 -19.36
C ALA A 144 -8.98 -2.49 -17.94
N THR A 145 -10.30 -2.60 -17.77
CA THR A 145 -10.94 -2.56 -16.45
C THR A 145 -10.56 -3.78 -15.61
N LEU A 146 -10.48 -4.97 -16.21
CA LEU A 146 -10.00 -6.17 -15.53
C LEU A 146 -8.55 -5.98 -15.06
N PHE A 147 -7.65 -5.51 -15.94
CA PHE A 147 -6.26 -5.23 -15.59
C PHE A 147 -6.12 -4.19 -14.48
N ALA A 148 -6.94 -3.13 -14.52
CA ALA A 148 -6.97 -2.11 -13.47
C ALA A 148 -7.40 -2.71 -12.12
N ASN A 149 -8.43 -3.55 -12.10
CA ASN A 149 -8.88 -4.24 -10.89
C ASN A 149 -7.84 -5.22 -10.35
N ILE A 150 -7.20 -6.01 -11.22
CA ILE A 150 -6.11 -6.91 -10.83
C ILE A 150 -4.96 -6.11 -10.22
N ARG A 151 -4.55 -5.00 -10.85
CA ARG A 151 -3.49 -4.13 -10.32
C ARG A 151 -3.85 -3.58 -8.93
N GLN A 152 -5.11 -3.19 -8.71
CA GLN A 152 -5.56 -2.58 -7.47
C GLN A 152 -5.71 -3.60 -6.33
N GLN A 153 -6.19 -4.81 -6.63
CA GLN A 153 -6.55 -5.81 -5.62
C GLN A 153 -5.45 -6.86 -5.41
N ALA A 154 -4.72 -7.26 -6.46
CA ALA A 154 -3.76 -8.37 -6.38
C ALA A 154 -2.34 -7.96 -5.98
N ILE A 155 -1.99 -6.67 -6.04
CA ILE A 155 -0.63 -6.21 -5.77
C ILE A 155 -0.57 -5.57 -4.38
N PRO A 156 0.07 -6.20 -3.39
CA PRO A 156 0.24 -5.58 -2.09
C PRO A 156 1.05 -4.28 -2.22
N GLY A 157 0.60 -3.23 -1.53
CA GLY A 157 1.32 -1.95 -1.47
C GLY A 157 2.76 -2.13 -0.97
N TRP A 158 3.65 -1.19 -1.32
CA TRP A 158 5.07 -1.23 -0.89
C TRP A 158 5.25 -1.40 0.62
N PHE A 159 4.31 -0.86 1.40
CA PHE A 159 4.31 -0.86 2.86
C PHE A 159 3.19 -1.73 3.45
N SER A 160 2.73 -2.76 2.73
CA SER A 160 1.76 -3.71 3.29
C SER A 160 2.48 -4.70 4.21
N PHE A 161 2.15 -4.62 5.51
CA PHE A 161 2.62 -5.50 6.57
C PHE A 161 1.46 -6.36 7.06
N SER A 162 1.59 -7.70 7.08
CA SER A 162 0.74 -8.54 7.93
C SER A 162 1.55 -8.92 9.16
N GLY A 163 1.21 -8.33 10.31
CA GLY A 163 2.00 -8.46 11.53
C GLY A 163 3.42 -7.91 11.35
N LEU A 164 4.44 -8.76 11.55
CA LEU A 164 5.87 -8.39 11.46
C LEU A 164 6.50 -8.62 10.07
N ARG A 165 5.76 -9.13 9.08
CA ARG A 165 6.32 -9.50 7.77
C ARG A 165 6.02 -8.45 6.70
N PRO A 166 7.03 -7.87 6.01
CA PRO A 166 6.82 -6.93 4.91
C PRO A 166 6.44 -7.69 3.63
N ILE A 167 5.18 -8.09 3.51
CA ILE A 167 4.66 -8.89 2.39
C ILE A 167 4.83 -8.17 1.05
N GLY A 168 4.63 -6.84 1.01
CA GLY A 168 4.82 -6.05 -0.21
C GLY A 168 6.25 -6.12 -0.74
N LEU A 169 7.25 -5.98 0.13
CA LEU A 169 8.65 -6.05 -0.24
C LEU A 169 9.06 -7.48 -0.62
N LEU A 170 8.63 -8.49 0.16
CA LEU A 170 8.91 -9.90 -0.12
C LEU A 170 8.30 -10.39 -1.44
N PHE A 171 7.08 -9.95 -1.76
CA PHE A 171 6.44 -10.25 -3.05
C PHE A 171 7.28 -9.71 -4.21
N ARG A 172 7.72 -8.45 -4.14
CA ARG A 172 8.56 -7.85 -5.18
C ARG A 172 9.96 -8.44 -5.23
N LEU A 173 10.56 -8.77 -4.08
CA LEU A 173 11.87 -9.42 -4.03
C LEU A 173 11.80 -10.82 -4.64
N ARG A 174 10.76 -11.60 -4.35
CA ARG A 174 10.50 -12.89 -5.03
C ARG A 174 10.29 -12.72 -6.54
N LEU A 175 9.56 -11.69 -6.96
CA LEU A 175 9.35 -11.40 -8.38
C LEU A 175 10.67 -11.03 -9.07
N LEU A 176 11.47 -10.18 -8.44
CA LEU A 176 12.82 -9.82 -8.89
C LEU A 176 13.74 -11.03 -8.93
N LEU A 177 13.72 -11.90 -7.93
CA LEU A 177 14.54 -13.12 -7.91
C LEU A 177 14.14 -14.11 -9.01
N ARG A 178 12.83 -14.28 -9.28
CA ARG A 178 12.35 -15.09 -10.42
C ARG A 178 12.80 -14.51 -11.76
N ARG A 179 12.75 -13.18 -11.91
CA ARG A 179 13.14 -12.49 -13.14
C ARG A 179 14.67 -12.34 -13.30
N SER A 180 15.40 -12.26 -12.19
CA SER A 180 16.85 -12.13 -12.14
C SER A 180 17.55 -13.37 -12.69
N ARG A 181 16.92 -14.54 -12.57
CA ARG A 181 17.42 -15.77 -13.21
C ARG A 181 17.48 -15.68 -14.75
N GLN A 182 16.68 -14.82 -15.37
CA GLN A 182 16.68 -14.60 -16.82
C GLN A 182 17.63 -13.47 -17.27
N HIS A 183 18.06 -12.60 -16.36
CA HIS A 183 18.90 -11.43 -16.65
C HIS A 183 20.20 -11.37 -15.83
N TRP A 184 20.69 -12.52 -15.35
CA TRP A 184 21.95 -12.57 -14.58
C TRP A 184 23.11 -11.92 -15.36
N PHE A 185 23.13 -12.05 -16.68
CA PHE A 185 24.09 -11.37 -17.56
C PHE A 185 24.08 -9.84 -17.46
N ILE A 186 22.91 -9.21 -17.32
CA ILE A 186 22.80 -7.74 -17.20
C ILE A 186 23.36 -7.27 -15.85
N PHE A 187 23.08 -8.04 -14.78
CA PHE A 187 23.66 -7.78 -13.47
C PHE A 187 25.18 -7.92 -13.47
N LEU A 188 25.71 -8.92 -14.18
CA LEU A 188 27.16 -9.15 -14.33
C LEU A 188 27.82 -8.01 -15.12
N LEU A 189 27.18 -7.54 -16.19
CA LEU A 189 27.65 -6.41 -16.98
C LEU A 189 27.67 -5.10 -16.17
N LEU A 190 26.60 -4.81 -15.41
CA LEU A 190 26.57 -3.66 -14.49
C LEU A 190 27.64 -3.76 -13.40
N ALA A 191 27.83 -4.94 -12.80
CA ALA A 191 28.88 -5.15 -11.81
C ALA A 191 30.29 -4.94 -12.41
N CYS A 192 30.50 -5.39 -13.65
CA CYS A 192 31.75 -5.17 -14.37
C CYS A 192 31.98 -3.68 -14.69
N MET A 193 30.93 -2.96 -15.11
CA MET A 193 30.97 -1.51 -15.34
C MET A 193 31.29 -0.75 -14.04
N ILE A 194 30.66 -1.11 -12.93
CA ILE A 194 30.94 -0.51 -11.62
C ILE A 194 32.37 -0.81 -11.17
N SER A 195 32.84 -2.05 -11.36
CA SER A 195 34.23 -2.43 -11.07
C SER A 195 35.22 -1.63 -11.92
N ALA A 196 34.93 -1.41 -13.20
CA ALA A 196 35.78 -0.63 -14.10
C ALA A 196 35.82 0.85 -13.71
N ILE A 197 34.69 1.42 -13.30
CA ILE A 197 34.62 2.81 -12.83
C ILE A 197 35.39 2.98 -11.52
N ILE A 198 35.20 2.08 -10.55
CA ILE A 198 35.99 2.06 -9.30
C ILE A 198 37.48 1.89 -9.63
N THR A 199 37.77 1.15 -10.70
CA THR A 199 39.12 0.88 -11.14
C THR A 199 39.84 2.11 -11.67
N ASP A 200 39.19 2.79 -12.60
CA ASP A 200 39.65 4.06 -13.15
C ASP A 200 39.78 5.14 -12.07
N SER A 201 38.87 5.11 -11.08
CA SER A 201 38.90 6.01 -9.92
C SER A 201 40.14 5.82 -9.03
N TYR A 202 40.67 4.59 -8.92
CA TYR A 202 41.87 4.33 -8.12
C TYR A 202 43.16 4.74 -8.84
N GLU A 203 43.20 4.61 -10.17
CA GLU A 203 44.37 4.97 -10.98
C GLU A 203 44.60 6.49 -10.96
N LEU A 204 43.53 7.29 -10.96
CA LEU A 204 43.61 8.75 -10.87
C LEU A 204 44.12 9.27 -9.51
N LYS A 205 44.14 8.43 -8.46
CA LYS A 205 44.53 8.85 -7.09
C LYS A 205 45.98 8.51 -6.73
N PHE A 206 46.66 7.67 -7.51
CA PHE A 206 48.07 7.33 -7.32
C PHE A 206 48.86 7.61 -8.61
N PRO A 207 49.28 8.86 -8.87
CA PRO A 207 50.21 9.11 -9.97
C PRO A 207 51.49 8.29 -9.72
N ARG A 208 51.90 7.48 -10.71
CA ARG A 208 53.21 6.83 -10.73
C ARG A 208 54.28 7.89 -10.50
N ASN A 209 54.89 7.87 -9.32
CA ASN A 209 56.10 8.63 -9.06
C ASN A 209 57.22 7.99 -9.89
N SER A 210 57.47 8.52 -11.09
CA SER A 210 58.65 8.18 -11.87
C SER A 210 59.86 8.87 -11.25
N SER A 211 60.52 8.18 -10.33
CA SER A 211 61.87 8.51 -9.89
C SER A 211 62.88 7.64 -10.63
N SER A 212 64.02 8.26 -10.97
CA SER A 212 65.24 7.75 -11.61
C SER A 212 65.26 8.00 -13.14
N ASP A 213 66.23 8.69 -13.75
CA ASP A 213 67.61 8.97 -13.36
C ASP A 213 68.13 10.27 -14.00
N HIS A 214 68.84 11.06 -13.19
CA HIS A 214 69.95 11.92 -13.63
C HIS A 214 71.20 11.02 -13.76
N PRO A 215 72.14 11.25 -14.71
CA PRO A 215 72.87 12.51 -14.86
C PRO A 215 72.83 13.13 -16.26
#